data_AF-A0A7C5XV43-F1
#
_entry.id   AF-A0A7C5XV43-F1
#
_cell.length_a   1.000
_cell.length_b   1.000
_cell.length_c   1.000
_cell.angle_alpha   90.00
_cell.angle_beta   90.00
_cell.angle_gamma   90.00
#
_symmetry.space_group_name_H-M   'P 1'
#
loop_
_entity.id
_entity.type
_entity.pdbx_description
1 polymer ?
#
loop_
_entity_poly.entity_id
_entity_poly.type
_entity_poly.pdbx_seq_one_letter_code
_entity_poly.pdbx_strand_id
1 'polypeptide(L)'
;MSETEQEMEGGENLLVSLDDYLSNGIHVGLKYKSADMKPFIYKVRSDKLCVFDVQTIDNRLRDGAKFISHYKPEEILVVSNRVYGRRPILKFAQYTGCKAFEKRFVSGSLTNPQIKTYSEPKLLIVTDPVADRQAVREAKNAGITVLAVCDTNTRINDIDYIIPANNKGKNSLALIYWILAKEVLKKWGIEGFDATLEDFISTAEPQPYLLALQEKNRRNKNKK
;
A
#
# COMPACT_ATOMS: atom_id res chain seq x y z
N MET A 1 -19.33 34.54 -19.83
CA MET A 1 -18.59 33.26 -19.81
C MET A 1 -17.61 33.36 -18.67
N SER A 2 -18.05 32.93 -17.49
CA SER A 2 -17.31 33.06 -16.23
C SER A 2 -16.26 31.96 -16.13
N GLU A 3 -15.06 32.34 -15.70
CA GLU A 3 -13.87 31.51 -15.50
C GLU A 3 -14.11 30.29 -14.58
N THR A 4 -15.25 30.21 -13.91
CA THR A 4 -15.64 29.13 -13.00
C THR A 4 -16.05 27.81 -13.68
N GLU A 5 -16.34 27.81 -14.98
CA GLU A 5 -16.80 26.60 -15.68
C GLU A 5 -15.65 25.72 -16.24
N GLN A 6 -14.40 26.23 -16.26
CA GLN A 6 -13.25 25.48 -16.79
C GLN A 6 -12.50 24.62 -15.76
N GLU A 7 -12.86 24.66 -14.46
CA GLU A 7 -12.23 23.84 -13.42
C GLU A 7 -12.91 22.47 -13.19
N MET A 8 -14.01 22.18 -13.89
CA MET A 8 -14.80 20.94 -13.71
C MET A 8 -14.68 19.92 -14.87
N GLU A 9 -13.69 20.08 -15.77
CA GLU A 9 -13.40 19.13 -16.86
C GLU A 9 -12.14 18.28 -16.60
N GLY A 10 -11.66 18.20 -15.35
CA GLY A 10 -10.57 17.31 -14.93
C GLY A 10 -11.01 15.91 -14.52
N GLY A 11 -12.19 15.46 -14.95
CA GLY A 11 -12.73 14.13 -14.66
C GLY A 11 -12.05 13.04 -15.50
N GLU A 12 -10.73 12.90 -15.36
CA GLU A 12 -9.96 11.85 -16.01
C GLU A 12 -10.44 10.46 -15.54
N ASN A 13 -10.30 9.46 -16.41
CA ASN A 13 -10.81 8.09 -16.26
C ASN A 13 -10.14 7.32 -15.09
N LEU A 14 -10.51 7.65 -13.85
CA LEU A 14 -10.03 7.01 -12.61
C LEU A 14 -10.42 5.52 -12.55
N LEU A 15 -9.61 4.71 -11.87
CA LEU A 15 -9.89 3.27 -11.66
C LEU A 15 -11.10 3.04 -10.75
N VAL A 16 -11.33 3.98 -9.82
CA VAL A 16 -12.43 3.98 -8.84
C VAL A 16 -12.95 5.41 -8.70
N SER A 17 -14.18 5.57 -8.21
CA SER A 17 -14.75 6.89 -7.96
C SER A 17 -13.87 7.73 -7.02
N LEU A 18 -13.88 9.05 -7.22
CA LEU A 18 -13.15 9.98 -6.34
C LEU A 18 -13.62 9.86 -4.89
N ASP A 19 -14.94 9.70 -4.69
CA ASP A 19 -15.55 9.55 -3.37
C ASP A 19 -15.05 8.30 -2.63
N ASP A 20 -14.83 7.19 -3.33
CA ASP A 20 -14.28 5.98 -2.73
C ASP A 20 -12.82 6.19 -2.28
N TYR A 21 -11.99 6.85 -3.10
CA TYR A 21 -10.62 7.19 -2.70
C TYR A 21 -10.59 8.09 -1.46
N LEU A 22 -11.46 9.09 -1.41
CA LEU A 22 -11.54 10.02 -0.29
C LEU A 22 -12.10 9.34 0.98
N SER A 23 -13.18 8.58 0.87
CA SER A 23 -13.85 7.89 1.97
C SER A 23 -12.96 6.84 2.64
N ASN A 24 -12.13 6.15 1.86
CA ASN A 24 -11.17 5.16 2.38
C ASN A 24 -9.87 5.79 2.92
N GLY A 25 -9.68 7.10 2.76
CA GLY A 25 -8.57 7.86 3.34
C GLY A 25 -7.20 7.54 2.74
N ILE A 26 -7.15 7.16 1.45
CA ILE A 26 -5.90 6.81 0.75
C ILE A 26 -4.92 7.98 0.67
N HIS A 27 -5.46 9.19 0.55
CA HIS A 27 -4.74 10.44 0.36
C HIS A 27 -4.17 11.01 1.67
N VAL A 28 -4.55 10.47 2.82
CA VAL A 28 -4.17 11.01 4.14
C VAL A 28 -2.80 10.49 4.55
N GLY A 29 -1.79 11.34 4.44
CA GLY A 29 -0.44 11.08 4.93
C GLY A 29 -0.22 11.51 6.38
N LEU A 30 1.04 11.55 6.80
CA LEU A 30 1.45 11.90 8.15
C LEU A 30 1.88 13.37 8.26
N LYS A 31 2.26 13.75 9.49
CA LYS A 31 2.89 15.04 9.77
C LYS A 31 4.35 15.11 9.32
N TYR A 32 5.04 13.98 9.36
CA TYR A 32 6.44 13.88 8.96
C TYR A 32 6.52 13.58 7.47
N LYS A 33 7.33 14.35 6.76
CA LYS A 33 7.60 14.16 5.32
C LYS A 33 9.08 13.94 5.09
N SER A 34 9.42 12.88 4.36
CA SER A 34 10.76 12.67 3.80
C SER A 34 11.00 13.64 2.65
N ALA A 35 12.27 13.92 2.33
CA ALA A 35 12.62 14.73 1.15
C ALA A 35 12.15 14.04 -0.15
N ASP A 36 12.31 12.72 -0.18
CA ASP A 36 12.00 11.89 -1.35
C ASP A 36 10.51 11.87 -1.70
N MET A 37 9.64 11.99 -0.69
CA MET A 37 8.19 11.92 -0.87
C MET A 37 7.56 13.28 -1.19
N LYS A 38 8.33 14.37 -1.19
CA LYS A 38 7.83 15.72 -1.51
C LYS A 38 7.10 15.81 -2.86
N PRO A 39 7.56 15.17 -3.96
CA PRO A 39 6.90 15.28 -5.25
C PRO A 39 5.47 14.72 -5.28
N PHE A 40 5.15 13.79 -4.38
CA PHE A 40 3.83 13.14 -4.32
C PHE A 40 2.85 13.86 -3.38
N ILE A 41 3.33 14.81 -2.58
CA ILE A 41 2.50 15.54 -1.60
C ILE A 41 1.89 16.75 -2.31
N TYR A 42 0.56 16.77 -2.40
CA TYR A 42 -0.21 17.88 -2.96
C TYR A 42 -0.21 19.09 -2.04
N LYS A 43 -0.64 18.91 -0.78
CA LYS A 43 -0.73 20.00 0.20
C LYS A 43 -0.57 19.52 1.63
N VAL A 44 -0.38 20.47 2.55
CA VAL A 44 -0.40 20.21 3.99
C VAL A 44 -1.67 20.85 4.57
N ARG A 45 -2.50 20.07 5.26
CA ARG A 45 -3.72 20.53 5.92
C ARG A 45 -3.40 21.37 7.17
N SER A 46 -4.37 22.12 7.67
CA SER A 46 -4.28 22.87 8.94
C SER A 46 -3.80 22.01 10.13
N ASP A 47 -4.19 20.73 10.17
CA ASP A 47 -3.76 19.76 11.19
C ASP A 47 -2.28 19.31 11.07
N LYS A 48 -1.55 19.88 10.10
CA LYS A 48 -0.20 19.51 9.67
C LYS A 48 -0.09 18.12 9.04
N LEU A 49 -1.21 17.48 8.68
CA LEU A 49 -1.20 16.25 7.90
C LEU A 49 -0.92 16.56 6.43
N CYS A 50 -0.01 15.81 5.83
CA CYS A 50 0.24 15.86 4.41
C CYS A 50 -0.89 15.15 3.66
N VAL A 51 -1.24 15.66 2.48
CA VAL A 51 -2.26 15.12 1.59
C VAL A 51 -1.58 14.76 0.28
N PHE A 52 -1.74 13.50 -0.14
CA PHE A 52 -1.31 13.04 -1.47
C PHE A 52 -2.30 13.47 -2.55
N ASP A 53 -1.79 13.65 -3.76
CA ASP A 53 -2.65 13.84 -4.93
C ASP A 53 -3.27 12.49 -5.38
N VAL A 54 -4.59 12.46 -5.54
CA VAL A 54 -5.33 11.25 -5.93
C VAL A 54 -5.03 10.86 -7.37
N GLN A 55 -4.83 11.82 -8.27
CA GLN A 55 -4.53 11.52 -9.67
C GLN A 55 -3.18 10.81 -9.80
N THR A 56 -2.19 11.32 -9.06
CA THR A 56 -0.88 10.68 -8.95
C THR A 56 -0.98 9.26 -8.36
N ILE A 57 -1.87 9.03 -7.39
CA ILE A 57 -2.10 7.68 -6.84
C ILE A 57 -2.68 6.75 -7.89
N ASP A 58 -3.73 7.17 -8.60
CA ASP A 58 -4.40 6.35 -9.62
C ASP A 58 -3.42 5.94 -10.73
N ASN A 59 -2.66 6.90 -11.25
CA ASN A 59 -1.64 6.67 -12.26
C ASN A 59 -0.58 5.67 -11.77
N ARG A 60 -0.10 5.83 -10.52
CA ARG A 60 0.88 4.91 -9.93
C ARG A 60 0.32 3.51 -9.69
N LEU A 61 -0.96 3.38 -9.35
CA LEU A 61 -1.64 2.10 -9.21
C LEU A 61 -1.78 1.40 -10.57
N ARG A 62 -2.17 2.15 -11.61
CA ARG A 62 -2.32 1.64 -12.98
C ARG A 62 -0.99 1.15 -13.55
N ASP A 63 0.05 1.96 -13.43
CA ASP A 63 1.40 1.60 -13.85
C ASP A 63 1.98 0.47 -12.98
N GLY A 64 1.67 0.46 -11.68
CA GLY A 64 2.04 -0.62 -10.77
C GLY A 64 1.40 -1.96 -11.16
N ALA A 65 0.12 -1.97 -11.52
CA ALA A 65 -0.54 -3.18 -12.00
C ALA A 65 0.04 -3.67 -13.33
N LYS A 66 0.34 -2.75 -14.26
CA LYS A 66 1.06 -3.07 -15.49
C LYS A 66 2.44 -3.65 -15.18
N PHE A 67 3.17 -3.07 -14.24
CA PHE A 67 4.48 -3.56 -13.82
C PHE A 67 4.39 -5.00 -13.28
N ILE A 68 3.46 -5.26 -12.36
CA ILE A 68 3.20 -6.59 -11.79
C ILE A 68 2.83 -7.60 -12.88
N SER A 69 2.05 -7.20 -13.90
CA SER A 69 1.59 -8.12 -14.94
C SER A 69 2.71 -8.71 -15.82
N HIS A 70 3.91 -8.13 -15.82
CA HIS A 70 5.06 -8.68 -16.55
C HIS A 70 5.68 -9.91 -15.88
N TYR A 71 5.35 -10.14 -14.61
CA TYR A 71 5.87 -11.27 -13.82
C TYR A 71 4.85 -12.39 -13.75
N LYS A 72 5.33 -13.62 -13.59
CA LYS A 72 4.44 -14.77 -13.31
C LYS A 72 3.97 -14.73 -11.86
N PRO A 73 2.75 -15.18 -11.54
CA PRO A 73 2.24 -15.22 -10.16
C PRO A 73 3.20 -15.88 -9.16
N GLU A 74 3.83 -17.00 -9.55
CA GLU A 74 4.73 -17.78 -8.69
C GLU A 74 6.05 -17.06 -8.33
N GLU A 75 6.43 -16.08 -9.15
CA GLU A 75 7.64 -15.26 -9.01
C GLU A 75 7.39 -14.00 -8.18
N ILE A 76 6.15 -13.74 -7.77
CA ILE A 76 5.75 -12.58 -6.99
C ILE A 76 5.58 -12.98 -5.53
N LEU A 77 6.22 -12.23 -4.64
CA LEU A 77 6.07 -12.37 -3.21
C LEU A 77 5.53 -11.08 -2.59
N VAL A 78 4.44 -11.19 -1.82
CA VAL A 78 3.83 -10.07 -1.10
C VAL A 78 4.11 -10.19 0.40
N VAL A 79 4.58 -9.09 1.02
CA VAL A 79 4.99 -9.06 2.43
C VAL A 79 4.35 -7.89 3.17
N SER A 80 3.81 -8.19 4.36
CA SER A 80 3.35 -7.20 5.32
C SER A 80 3.52 -7.69 6.75
N ASN A 81 4.40 -7.06 7.53
CA ASN A 81 4.41 -7.22 8.99
C ASN A 81 3.31 -6.42 9.68
N ARG A 82 2.67 -5.46 8.98
CA ARG A 82 1.55 -4.68 9.54
C ARG A 82 0.31 -5.54 9.71
N VAL A 83 -0.32 -5.43 10.89
CA VAL A 83 -1.54 -6.18 11.24
C VAL A 83 -2.68 -5.89 10.26
N TYR A 84 -2.89 -4.63 9.90
CA TYR A 84 -3.94 -4.26 8.92
C TYR A 84 -3.61 -4.67 7.48
N GLY A 85 -2.33 -4.89 7.15
CA GLY A 85 -1.92 -5.32 5.81
C GLY A 85 -2.04 -6.82 5.59
N ARG A 86 -2.03 -7.66 6.64
CA ARG A 86 -2.04 -9.13 6.52
C ARG A 86 -3.24 -9.68 5.75
N ARG A 87 -4.44 -9.17 6.02
CA ARG A 87 -5.66 -9.63 5.34
C ARG A 87 -5.72 -9.18 3.87
N PRO A 88 -5.46 -7.90 3.53
CA PRO A 88 -5.34 -7.47 2.14
C PRO A 88 -4.33 -8.28 1.31
N ILE A 89 -3.11 -8.55 1.84
CA ILE A 89 -2.11 -9.31 1.09
C ILE A 89 -2.52 -10.76 0.85
N LEU A 90 -3.22 -11.36 1.81
CA LEU A 90 -3.67 -12.75 1.73
C LEU A 90 -4.80 -12.87 0.71
N LYS A 91 -5.74 -11.92 0.71
CA LYS A 91 -6.79 -11.84 -0.31
C LYS A 91 -6.20 -11.58 -1.69
N PHE A 92 -5.28 -10.63 -1.81
CA PHE A 92 -4.55 -10.39 -3.05
C PHE A 92 -3.89 -11.67 -3.59
N ALA A 93 -3.17 -12.41 -2.74
CA ALA A 93 -2.53 -13.67 -3.09
C ALA A 93 -3.53 -14.76 -3.49
N GLN A 94 -4.67 -14.86 -2.79
CA GLN A 94 -5.74 -15.80 -3.12
C GLN A 94 -6.29 -15.59 -4.54
N TYR A 95 -6.52 -14.34 -4.93
CA TYR A 95 -7.08 -14.02 -6.26
C TYR A 95 -6.03 -14.07 -7.37
N THR A 96 -4.80 -13.60 -7.11
CA THR A 96 -3.75 -13.52 -8.13
C THR A 96 -2.90 -14.79 -8.26
N GLY A 97 -2.97 -15.71 -7.30
CA GLY A 97 -2.09 -16.89 -7.24
C GLY A 97 -0.65 -16.58 -6.79
N CYS A 98 -0.38 -15.36 -6.30
CA CYS A 98 0.94 -14.98 -5.81
C CYS A 98 1.27 -15.60 -4.45
N LYS A 99 2.56 -15.64 -4.10
CA LYS A 99 2.99 -16.03 -2.75
C LYS A 99 2.83 -14.86 -1.78
N ALA A 100 2.33 -15.12 -0.57
CA ALA A 100 2.27 -14.11 0.49
C ALA A 100 2.80 -14.62 1.82
N PHE A 101 3.55 -13.77 2.53
CA PHE A 101 3.93 -14.01 3.91
C PHE A 101 2.86 -13.46 4.86
N GLU A 102 2.01 -14.36 5.38
CA GLU A 102 1.00 -14.01 6.39
C GLU A 102 1.65 -13.76 7.77
N LYS A 103 2.73 -14.48 8.06
CA LYS A 103 3.43 -14.46 9.35
C LYS A 103 4.57 -13.45 9.34
N ARG A 104 5.19 -13.28 10.51
CA ARG A 104 6.39 -12.47 10.66
C ARG A 104 7.44 -12.89 9.63
N PHE A 105 7.98 -11.91 8.91
CA PHE A 105 9.10 -12.14 8.01
C PHE A 105 10.33 -12.61 8.81
N VAL A 106 10.82 -13.80 8.50
CA VAL A 106 12.01 -14.40 9.12
C VAL A 106 13.24 -13.93 8.36
N SER A 107 14.29 -13.54 9.09
CA SER A 107 15.52 -13.12 8.42
C SER A 107 16.20 -14.31 7.74
N GLY A 108 16.64 -14.10 6.51
CA GLY A 108 17.19 -15.14 5.64
C GLY A 108 16.15 -15.80 4.75
N SER A 109 14.87 -15.39 4.81
CA SER A 109 13.84 -15.93 3.92
C SER A 109 14.09 -15.66 2.43
N LEU A 110 14.91 -14.66 2.08
CA LEU A 110 15.27 -14.40 0.67
C LEU A 110 16.74 -14.70 0.35
N THR A 111 17.58 -14.96 1.35
CA THR A 111 19.03 -15.11 1.16
C THR A 111 19.60 -16.46 1.61
N ASN A 112 18.88 -17.21 2.45
CA ASN A 112 19.37 -18.47 3.02
C ASN A 112 18.48 -19.66 2.60
N PRO A 113 18.96 -20.49 1.63
CA PRO A 113 18.22 -21.66 1.15
C PRO A 113 17.89 -22.72 2.22
N GLN A 114 18.59 -22.73 3.36
CA GLN A 114 18.41 -23.73 4.40
C GLN A 114 17.17 -23.49 5.28
N ILE A 115 16.56 -22.31 5.19
CA ILE A 115 15.39 -21.96 6.01
C ILE A 115 14.12 -22.48 5.34
N LYS A 116 13.18 -23.03 6.13
CA LYS A 116 11.90 -23.55 5.63
C LYS A 116 11.04 -22.51 4.89
N THR A 117 11.20 -21.24 5.26
CA THR A 117 10.49 -20.10 4.65
C THR A 117 11.27 -19.47 3.50
N TYR A 118 12.29 -20.16 2.96
CA TYR A 118 13.05 -19.66 1.84
C TYR A 118 12.18 -19.51 0.59
N SER A 119 12.31 -18.38 -0.10
CA SER A 119 11.69 -18.13 -1.40
C SER A 119 12.59 -17.25 -2.26
N GLU A 120 12.62 -17.53 -3.56
CA GLU A 120 13.36 -16.76 -4.57
C GLU A 120 12.38 -16.07 -5.53
N PRO A 121 11.63 -15.05 -5.09
CA PRO A 121 10.79 -14.27 -5.99
C PRO A 121 11.66 -13.36 -6.88
N LYS A 122 11.14 -12.99 -8.05
CA LYS A 122 11.72 -11.94 -8.90
C LYS A 122 11.16 -10.56 -8.57
N LEU A 123 9.94 -10.51 -8.03
CA LEU A 123 9.28 -9.29 -7.58
C LEU A 123 8.84 -9.42 -6.13
N LEU A 124 9.29 -8.48 -5.30
CA LEU A 124 8.83 -8.30 -3.93
C LEU A 124 7.85 -7.12 -3.86
N ILE A 125 6.63 -7.36 -3.40
CA ILE A 125 5.63 -6.33 -3.10
C ILE A 125 5.57 -6.12 -1.58
N VAL A 126 5.84 -4.89 -1.14
CA VAL A 126 5.90 -4.54 0.29
C VAL A 126 4.82 -3.53 0.66
N THR A 127 4.07 -3.81 1.74
CA THR A 127 3.03 -2.89 2.22
C THR A 127 3.59 -1.68 2.96
N ASP A 128 4.64 -1.85 3.76
CA ASP A 128 5.31 -0.71 4.40
C ASP A 128 6.82 -0.92 4.52
N PRO A 129 7.65 -0.21 3.73
CA PRO A 129 9.10 -0.31 3.79
C PRO A 129 9.71 -0.07 5.18
N VAL A 130 9.05 0.72 6.04
CA VAL A 130 9.54 0.99 7.40
C VAL A 130 9.34 -0.23 8.30
N ALA A 131 8.16 -0.85 8.25
CA ALA A 131 7.85 -2.05 9.03
C ALA A 131 8.52 -3.31 8.46
N ASP A 132 8.70 -3.37 7.14
CA ASP A 132 9.20 -4.50 6.38
C ASP A 132 10.63 -4.29 5.88
N ARG A 133 11.40 -3.42 6.55
CA ARG A 133 12.79 -3.08 6.21
C ARG A 133 13.68 -4.31 6.02
N GLN A 134 13.44 -5.38 6.78
CA GLN A 134 14.22 -6.61 6.65
C GLN A 134 14.00 -7.27 5.28
N ALA A 135 12.76 -7.33 4.79
CA ALA A 135 12.44 -7.90 3.49
C ALA A 135 13.02 -7.03 2.36
N VAL A 136 12.90 -5.70 2.47
CA VAL A 136 13.49 -4.76 1.51
C VAL A 136 15.02 -4.90 1.43
N ARG A 137 15.69 -4.99 2.58
CA ARG A 137 17.15 -5.16 2.64
C ARG A 137 17.60 -6.48 2.04
N GLU A 138 16.92 -7.57 2.35
CA GLU A 138 17.26 -8.88 1.80
C GLU A 138 16.97 -8.96 0.29
N ALA A 139 15.87 -8.37 -0.18
CA ALA A 139 15.58 -8.27 -1.61
C ALA A 139 16.67 -7.52 -2.37
N LYS A 140 17.12 -6.37 -1.85
CA LYS A 140 18.25 -5.63 -2.42
C LYS A 140 19.52 -6.47 -2.51
N ASN A 141 19.85 -7.20 -1.44
CA ASN A 141 21.04 -8.05 -1.42
C ASN A 141 20.94 -9.23 -2.42
N ALA A 142 19.74 -9.74 -2.64
CA ALA A 142 19.47 -10.83 -3.57
C ALA A 142 19.24 -10.36 -5.03
N GLY A 143 19.24 -9.04 -5.30
CA GLY A 143 18.96 -8.48 -6.62
C GLY A 143 17.50 -8.61 -7.06
N ILE A 144 16.58 -8.70 -6.10
CA ILE A 144 15.13 -8.82 -6.33
C ILE A 144 14.53 -7.42 -6.46
N THR A 145 13.67 -7.23 -7.46
CA THR A 145 12.98 -5.96 -7.69
C THR A 145 11.92 -5.70 -6.61
N VAL A 146 11.86 -4.48 -6.09
CA VAL A 146 10.98 -4.08 -4.98
C VAL A 146 9.96 -3.05 -5.42
N LEU A 147 8.68 -3.43 -5.33
CA LEU A 147 7.54 -2.53 -5.41
C LEU A 147 6.98 -2.28 -4.01
N ALA A 148 6.75 -1.02 -3.63
CA ALA A 148 6.28 -0.73 -2.29
C ALA A 148 5.20 0.37 -2.20
N VAL A 149 4.31 0.20 -1.23
CA VAL A 149 3.37 1.24 -0.81
C VAL A 149 4.05 2.16 0.21
N CYS A 150 4.21 3.42 -0.16
CA CYS A 150 4.99 4.39 0.60
C CYS A 150 4.11 5.51 1.14
N ASP A 151 4.15 5.68 2.46
CA ASP A 151 3.63 6.88 3.12
C ASP A 151 4.71 7.98 3.10
N THR A 152 4.31 9.17 3.50
CA THR A 152 5.10 10.42 3.55
C THR A 152 6.41 10.34 4.32
N ASN A 153 6.53 9.44 5.30
CA ASN A 153 7.74 9.28 6.10
C ASN A 153 8.76 8.29 5.52
N THR A 154 8.44 7.64 4.40
CA THR A 154 9.27 6.58 3.82
C THR A 154 10.46 7.16 3.06
N ARG A 155 11.61 6.47 3.14
CA ARG A 155 12.79 6.70 2.30
C ARG A 155 12.80 5.68 1.17
N ILE A 156 13.17 6.10 -0.03
CA ILE A 156 12.94 5.29 -1.24
C ILE A 156 14.20 4.68 -1.86
N ASN A 157 15.36 4.81 -1.19
CA ASN A 157 16.67 4.41 -1.75
C ASN A 157 16.78 2.93 -2.16
N ASP A 158 15.97 2.04 -1.57
CA ASP A 158 16.02 0.59 -1.78
C ASP A 158 14.70 0.08 -2.43
N ILE A 159 13.99 0.96 -3.14
CA ILE A 159 12.68 0.69 -3.74
C ILE A 159 12.72 1.06 -5.22
N ASP A 160 12.38 0.12 -6.09
CA ASP A 160 12.40 0.33 -7.55
C ASP A 160 11.13 1.00 -8.05
N TYR A 161 9.98 0.65 -7.47
CA TYR A 161 8.69 1.24 -7.83
C TYR A 161 7.86 1.61 -6.60
N ILE A 162 7.30 2.82 -6.62
CA ILE A 162 6.61 3.41 -5.47
C ILE A 162 5.14 3.66 -5.81
N ILE A 163 4.26 3.22 -4.91
CA ILE A 163 2.86 3.59 -4.86
C ILE A 163 2.69 4.56 -3.67
N PRO A 164 2.58 5.88 -3.89
CA PRO A 164 2.50 6.87 -2.83
C PRO A 164 1.10 6.83 -2.18
N ALA A 165 0.92 6.18 -1.04
CA ALA A 165 -0.41 6.07 -0.43
C ALA A 165 -0.33 5.86 1.08
N ASN A 166 -1.46 6.05 1.76
CA ASN A 166 -1.58 5.76 3.19
C ASN A 166 -1.45 4.26 3.47
N ASN A 167 -0.30 3.85 4.01
CA ASN A 167 -0.01 2.46 4.34
C ASN A 167 -0.34 2.05 5.79
N LYS A 168 -1.16 2.85 6.49
CA LYS A 168 -1.54 2.62 7.90
C LYS A 168 -3.03 2.41 8.09
N GLY A 169 -3.87 3.02 7.26
CA GLY A 169 -5.31 2.86 7.33
C GLY A 169 -5.76 1.47 6.90
N LYS A 170 -6.66 0.84 7.67
CA LYS A 170 -7.25 -0.46 7.31
C LYS A 170 -7.97 -0.42 5.95
N ASN A 171 -8.74 0.65 5.72
CA ASN A 171 -9.54 0.85 4.52
C ASN A 171 -8.65 1.22 3.32
N SER A 172 -7.68 2.10 3.54
CA SER A 172 -6.69 2.46 2.52
C SER A 172 -5.92 1.24 1.99
N LEU A 173 -5.37 0.42 2.89
CA LEU A 173 -4.64 -0.79 2.50
C LEU A 173 -5.54 -1.79 1.75
N ALA A 174 -6.77 -1.98 2.21
CA ALA A 174 -7.74 -2.83 1.54
C ALA A 174 -8.02 -2.34 0.11
N LEU A 175 -8.26 -1.03 -0.05
CA LEU A 175 -8.55 -0.41 -1.34
C LEU A 175 -7.37 -0.56 -2.31
N ILE A 176 -6.14 -0.30 -1.85
CA ILE A 176 -4.92 -0.42 -2.68
C ILE A 176 -4.78 -1.84 -3.23
N TYR A 177 -4.83 -2.86 -2.38
CA TYR A 177 -4.69 -4.25 -2.81
C TYR A 177 -5.88 -4.75 -3.62
N TRP A 178 -7.09 -4.25 -3.36
CA TRP A 178 -8.28 -4.56 -4.16
C TRP A 178 -8.16 -4.01 -5.58
N ILE A 179 -7.77 -2.74 -5.73
CA ILE A 179 -7.52 -2.12 -7.05
C ILE A 179 -6.40 -2.84 -7.78
N LEU A 180 -5.28 -3.12 -7.10
CA LEU A 180 -4.16 -3.83 -7.71
C LEU A 180 -4.57 -5.25 -8.16
N ALA A 181 -5.32 -6.00 -7.35
CA ALA A 181 -5.80 -7.33 -7.74
C ALA A 181 -6.68 -7.25 -8.99
N LYS A 182 -7.65 -6.33 -9.00
CA LYS A 182 -8.57 -6.11 -10.12
C LYS A 182 -7.81 -5.78 -11.41
N GLU A 183 -6.89 -4.83 -11.36
CA GLU A 183 -6.14 -4.40 -12.54
C GLU A 183 -5.12 -5.45 -13.00
N VAL A 184 -4.45 -6.15 -12.09
CA VAL A 184 -3.52 -7.24 -12.45
C VAL A 184 -4.25 -8.39 -13.15
N LEU A 185 -5.39 -8.83 -12.62
CA LEU A 185 -6.20 -9.88 -13.24
C LEU A 185 -6.71 -9.48 -14.63
N LYS A 186 -7.18 -8.23 -14.76
CA LYS A 186 -7.58 -7.66 -16.03
C LYS A 186 -6.44 -7.66 -17.06
N LYS A 187 -5.21 -7.37 -16.63
CA LYS A 187 -4.03 -7.40 -17.51
C LYS A 187 -3.59 -8.81 -17.88
N TRP A 188 -3.80 -9.79 -17.01
CA TRP A 188 -3.58 -11.21 -17.33
C TRP A 188 -4.71 -11.84 -18.16
N GLY A 189 -5.78 -11.10 -18.45
CA GLY A 189 -6.91 -11.61 -19.22
C GLY A 189 -7.81 -12.59 -18.45
N ILE A 190 -7.72 -12.59 -17.13
CA ILE A 190 -8.56 -13.41 -16.25
C ILE A 190 -9.82 -12.61 -15.95
N GLU A 191 -10.94 -13.00 -16.57
CA GLU A 191 -12.27 -12.44 -16.28
C GLU A 191 -12.87 -13.12 -15.04
N GLY A 192 -13.40 -12.34 -14.09
CA GLY A 192 -14.02 -12.85 -12.86
C GLY A 192 -13.41 -12.32 -11.56
N PHE A 193 -13.39 -11.01 -11.37
CA PHE A 193 -13.04 -10.40 -10.09
C PHE A 193 -14.29 -10.09 -9.27
N ASP A 194 -14.81 -11.12 -8.59
CA ASP A 194 -16.03 -11.05 -7.78
C ASP A 194 -15.79 -10.61 -6.33
N ALA A 195 -14.59 -10.10 -6.04
CA ALA A 195 -14.22 -9.71 -4.69
C ALA A 195 -14.79 -8.34 -4.32
N THR A 196 -15.45 -8.25 -3.17
CA THR A 196 -15.87 -6.96 -2.63
C THR A 196 -14.71 -6.27 -1.90
N LEU A 197 -14.77 -4.94 -1.76
CA LEU A 197 -13.77 -4.21 -0.97
C LEU A 197 -13.74 -4.70 0.49
N GLU A 198 -14.90 -5.06 1.04
CA GLU A 198 -15.07 -5.54 2.41
C GLU A 198 -14.28 -6.82 2.69
N ASP A 199 -14.14 -7.69 1.68
CA ASP A 199 -13.35 -8.91 1.80
C ASP A 199 -11.87 -8.62 2.12
N PHE A 200 -11.36 -7.50 1.62
CA PHE A 200 -9.98 -7.08 1.84
C PHE A 200 -9.78 -6.34 3.17
N ILE A 201 -10.84 -5.79 3.77
CA ILE A 201 -10.72 -5.04 5.03
C ILE A 201 -10.26 -5.96 6.15
N SER A 202 -9.22 -5.53 6.86
CA SER A 202 -8.71 -6.26 8.02
C SER A 202 -9.73 -6.26 9.17
N THR A 203 -10.08 -7.44 9.66
CA THR A 203 -10.93 -7.66 10.85
C THR A 203 -10.15 -7.55 12.15
N ALA A 204 -8.83 -7.33 12.09
CA ALA A 204 -8.00 -7.29 13.28
C ALA A 204 -8.34 -6.08 14.16
N GLU A 205 -8.64 -6.33 15.42
CA GLU A 205 -8.80 -5.26 16.40
C GLU A 205 -7.43 -4.64 16.76
N PRO A 206 -7.36 -3.31 16.95
CA PRO A 206 -6.16 -2.69 17.48
C PRO A 206 -5.83 -3.29 18.86
N GLN A 207 -4.54 -3.45 19.14
CA GLN A 207 -4.10 -4.01 20.42
C GLN A 207 -4.69 -3.22 21.61
N PRO A 208 -5.20 -3.89 22.66
CA PRO A 208 -5.86 -3.23 23.79
C PRO A 208 -5.04 -2.11 24.44
N TYR A 209 -3.71 -2.26 24.47
CA TYR A 209 -2.80 -1.25 25.00
C TYR A 209 -2.80 0.05 24.18
N LEU A 210 -2.92 -0.03 22.85
CA LEU A 210 -2.97 1.16 21.98
C LEU A 210 -4.27 1.95 22.19
N LEU A 211 -5.39 1.24 22.40
CA LEU A 211 -6.67 1.85 22.75
C LEU A 211 -6.55 2.63 24.07
N ALA A 212 -5.98 2.00 25.11
CA ALA A 212 -5.75 2.64 26.40
C ALA A 212 -4.83 3.89 26.29
N LEU A 213 -3.79 3.83 25.45
CA LEU A 213 -2.90 4.96 25.21
C LEU A 213 -3.60 6.12 24.48
N GLN A 214 -4.44 5.80 23.49
CA GLN A 214 -5.26 6.80 22.78
C GLN A 214 -6.26 7.48 23.70
N GLU A 215 -6.94 6.72 24.56
CA GLU A 215 -7.85 7.27 25.56
C GLU A 215 -7.13 8.20 26.53
N LYS A 216 -5.95 7.79 27.02
CA LYS A 216 -5.11 8.62 27.90
C LYS A 216 -4.70 9.92 27.20
N ASN A 217 -4.31 9.84 25.93
CA ASN A 217 -3.96 11.02 25.13
C ASN A 217 -5.16 11.93 24.86
N ARG A 218 -6.35 11.37 24.62
CA ARG A 218 -7.60 12.13 24.44
C ARG A 218 -8.01 12.84 25.73
N ARG A 219 -7.93 12.16 26.88
CA ARG A 219 -8.15 12.76 28.21
C ARG A 219 -7.16 13.90 28.50
N ASN A 220 -5.89 13.72 28.13
CA ASN A 220 -4.87 14.76 28.31
C ASN A 220 -5.06 15.97 27.38
N LYS A 221 -5.56 15.76 26.15
CA LYS A 221 -5.92 16.86 25.24
C LYS A 221 -7.12 17.66 25.74
N ASN A 222 -8.14 17.01 26.30
CA ASN A 222 -9.33 17.70 26.81
C ASN A 222 -9.09 18.44 28.14
N LYS A 223 -7.95 18.18 28.81
CA LYS A 223 -7.53 18.87 30.03
C LYS A 223 -6.64 20.10 29.77
N LYS A 224 -6.22 20.33 28.52
CA LYS A 224 -5.44 21.49 28.07
C LYS A 224 -6.33 22.39 27.24
#